data_AF-A0A381FI79-F1
#
_entry.id   AF-A0A381FI79-F1
#
_cell.length_a   1.000
_cell.length_b   1.000
_cell.length_c   1.000
_cell.angle_alpha   90.00
_cell.angle_beta   90.00
_cell.angle_gamma   90.00
#
_symmetry.space_group_name_H-M   'P 1'
#
loop_
_entity.id
_entity.type
_entity.pdbx_description
1 polymer ?
#
loop_
_entity_poly.entity_id
_entity_poly.type
_entity_poly.pdbx_seq_one_letter_code
_entity_poly.pdbx_strand_id
1 'polypeptide(L)'
;MNLNFKIKTLVLICLIFLGVFSQYYSQTSNKEGFKTGADRPEIYLPLLKNKTIGIVTNQTGLLQDKTHLVDFLVKNNIKIKTIFAPEHGFRGNADAGEKVKNGVDIKTGIPIVSLYGPNKSRNRNS
;
A
#
# COMPACT_ATOMS: atom_id res chain seq x y z
N MET A 1 15.87 -13.86 62.52
CA MET A 1 15.06 -14.19 61.32
C MET A 1 15.72 -15.36 60.59
N ASN A 2 15.03 -16.50 60.45
CA ASN A 2 15.62 -17.78 60.04
C ASN A 2 16.17 -17.75 58.60
N LEU A 3 17.43 -18.16 58.42
CA LEU A 3 18.13 -18.20 57.12
C LEU A 3 17.37 -19.04 56.08
N ASN A 4 16.77 -20.15 56.52
CA ASN A 4 15.91 -21.01 55.70
C ASN A 4 14.65 -20.29 55.17
N PHE A 5 14.12 -19.31 55.91
CA PHE A 5 12.98 -18.53 55.45
C PHE A 5 13.41 -17.57 54.34
N LYS A 6 14.55 -16.89 54.50
CA LYS A 6 15.10 -15.98 53.48
C LYS A 6 15.40 -16.69 52.15
N ILE A 7 15.96 -17.90 52.20
CA ILE A 7 16.28 -18.68 51.00
C ILE A 7 15.00 -19.08 50.25
N LYS A 8 13.98 -19.57 50.96
CA LYS A 8 12.69 -19.93 50.34
C LYS A 8 12.00 -18.72 49.72
N THR A 9 12.03 -17.57 50.39
CA THR A 9 11.49 -16.32 49.85
C THR A 9 12.24 -15.86 48.60
N LEU A 10 13.57 -15.96 48.59
CA LEU A 10 14.38 -15.59 47.42
C LEU A 10 14.13 -16.50 46.21
N VAL A 11 14.01 -17.82 46.44
CA VAL A 11 13.67 -18.78 45.38
C VAL A 11 12.27 -18.50 44.81
N LEU A 12 11.30 -18.19 45.67
CA LEU A 12 9.93 -17.86 45.22
C LEU A 12 9.90 -16.59 44.35
N ILE A 13 10.65 -15.55 44.72
CA ILE A 13 10.77 -14.31 43.92
C ILE A 13 11.42 -14.60 42.57
N CYS A 14 12.49 -15.41 42.53
CA CYS A 14 13.14 -15.83 41.28
C CYS A 14 12.19 -16.59 40.35
N LEU A 15 11.38 -17.51 40.88
CA LEU A 15 10.42 -18.27 40.08
C LEU A 15 9.33 -17.38 39.45
N ILE A 16 8.85 -16.38 40.20
CA ILE A 16 7.88 -15.41 39.68
C ILE A 16 8.54 -14.55 38.58
N PHE A 17 9.78 -14.11 38.78
CA PHE A 17 10.50 -13.28 37.82
C PHE A 17 10.81 -14.02 36.52
N LEU A 18 11.19 -15.31 36.59
CA LEU A 18 11.40 -16.15 35.40
C LEU A 18 10.09 -16.45 34.64
N GLY A 19 8.98 -16.69 35.34
CA GLY A 19 7.69 -17.00 34.70
C GLY A 19 7.10 -15.82 33.92
N VAL A 20 7.25 -14.60 34.44
CA VAL A 20 6.71 -13.38 33.84
C VAL A 20 7.51 -12.96 32.60
N PHE A 21 8.82 -13.24 32.55
CA PHE A 21 9.67 -12.90 31.40
C PHE A 21 9.27 -13.64 30.11
N SER A 22 8.81 -14.89 30.23
CA SER A 22 8.43 -15.71 29.06
C SER A 22 7.17 -15.21 28.34
N GLN A 23 6.31 -14.44 29.00
CA GLN A 23 5.05 -13.94 28.41
C GLN A 23 5.24 -12.70 27.53
N TYR A 24 6.37 -11.99 27.65
CA TYR A 24 6.66 -10.80 26.84
C TYR A 24 7.22 -11.14 25.44
N TYR A 25 7.89 -12.29 25.28
CA TYR A 25 8.48 -12.67 23.99
C TYR A 25 7.47 -13.26 22.99
N SER A 26 6.26 -13.63 23.42
CA SER A 26 5.31 -14.34 22.55
C SER A 26 4.42 -13.42 21.69
N GLN A 27 4.65 -12.10 21.70
CA GLN A 27 3.81 -11.13 20.95
C GLN A 27 4.48 -10.48 19.74
N THR A 28 5.61 -11.00 19.27
CA THR A 28 6.12 -10.69 17.93
C THR A 28 5.78 -11.81 16.95
N SER A 29 4.51 -12.26 16.97
CA SER A 29 3.98 -12.95 15.80
C SER A 29 4.04 -11.95 14.66
N ASN A 30 5.00 -12.15 13.77
CA ASN A 30 5.12 -11.44 12.52
C ASN A 30 3.79 -11.68 11.80
N LYS A 31 2.85 -10.74 11.96
CA LYS A 31 1.63 -10.67 11.17
C LYS A 31 2.15 -10.38 9.77
N GLU A 32 2.59 -11.42 9.07
CA GLU A 32 2.80 -11.36 7.63
C GLU A 32 1.41 -11.16 7.04
N GLY A 33 0.96 -9.91 7.10
CA GLY A 33 -0.30 -9.48 6.54
C GLY A 33 -0.27 -9.77 5.05
N PHE A 34 -1.44 -10.09 4.53
CA PHE A 34 -1.64 -10.29 3.10
C PHE A 34 -1.00 -9.13 2.30
N LYS A 35 -0.05 -9.46 1.43
CA LYS A 35 0.57 -8.49 0.52
C LYS A 35 -0.18 -8.48 -0.80
N THR A 36 -0.68 -7.30 -1.19
CA THR A 36 -1.32 -7.14 -2.49
C THR A 36 -0.27 -7.17 -3.61
N GLY A 37 -0.72 -7.22 -4.87
CA GLY A 37 0.20 -7.10 -6.00
C GLY A 37 0.97 -5.77 -6.02
N ALA A 38 0.36 -4.68 -5.56
CA ALA A 38 1.01 -3.37 -5.46
C ALA A 38 2.11 -3.33 -4.39
N ASP A 39 2.01 -4.18 -3.37
CA ASP A 39 3.01 -4.27 -2.28
C ASP A 39 4.20 -5.18 -2.62
N ARG A 40 4.35 -5.59 -3.88
CA ARG A 40 5.42 -6.49 -4.36
C ARG A 40 6.25 -5.88 -5.49
N PRO A 41 6.86 -4.69 -5.27
CA PRO A 41 7.63 -3.97 -6.29
C PRO A 41 8.80 -4.77 -6.86
N GLU A 42 9.38 -5.66 -6.07
CA GLU A 42 10.46 -6.55 -6.49
C GLU A 42 10.09 -7.44 -7.68
N ILE A 43 8.80 -7.75 -7.86
CA ILE A 43 8.33 -8.59 -8.97
C ILE A 43 8.08 -7.75 -10.22
N TYR A 44 7.39 -6.61 -10.08
CA TYR A 44 6.92 -5.87 -11.25
C TYR A 44 7.86 -4.75 -11.70
N LEU A 45 8.62 -4.10 -10.81
CA LEU A 45 9.51 -2.99 -11.23
C LEU A 45 10.53 -3.39 -12.31
N PRO A 46 11.18 -4.58 -12.25
CA PRO A 46 12.06 -5.03 -13.32
C PRO A 46 11.34 -5.18 -14.66
N LEU A 47 10.07 -5.62 -14.63
CA LEU A 47 9.26 -5.82 -15.83
C LEU A 47 8.82 -4.50 -16.47
N LEU A 48 8.66 -3.45 -15.67
CA LEU A 48 8.25 -2.11 -16.11
C LEU A 48 9.42 -1.23 -16.55
N LYS A 49 10.65 -1.60 -16.21
CA LYS A 49 11.85 -0.82 -16.54
C LYS A 49 11.96 -0.62 -18.05
N ASN A 50 12.27 0.62 -18.46
CA ASN A 50 12.38 1.04 -19.86
C ASN A 50 11.11 0.87 -20.71
N LYS A 51 9.96 0.56 -20.10
CA LYS A 51 8.68 0.50 -20.80
C LYS A 51 7.89 1.77 -20.55
N THR A 52 7.10 2.15 -21.55
CA THR A 52 6.09 3.19 -21.43
C THR A 52 4.77 2.51 -21.11
N ILE A 53 4.19 2.79 -19.95
CA ILE A 53 3.00 2.09 -19.47
C ILE A 53 1.77 2.98 -19.37
N GLY A 54 0.60 2.38 -19.59
CA GLY A 54 -0.68 2.94 -19.15
C GLY A 54 -1.13 2.22 -17.87
N ILE A 55 -1.66 2.96 -16.91
CA ILE A 55 -2.12 2.39 -15.63
C ILE A 55 -3.62 2.55 -15.50
N VAL A 56 -4.32 1.47 -15.16
CA VAL A 56 -5.74 1.50 -14.82
C VAL A 56 -5.85 1.45 -13.30
N THR A 57 -6.41 2.48 -12.68
CA THR A 57 -6.50 2.56 -11.22
C THR A 57 -7.62 3.48 -10.78
N ASN A 58 -8.04 3.31 -9.54
CA ASN A 58 -9.02 4.14 -8.84
C ASN A 58 -8.42 4.60 -7.49
N GLN A 59 -9.22 5.25 -6.65
CA GLN A 59 -8.83 5.73 -5.33
C GLN A 59 -8.35 4.65 -4.36
N THR A 60 -8.68 3.38 -4.60
CA THR A 60 -8.28 2.25 -3.74
C THR A 60 -6.95 1.62 -4.15
N GLY A 61 -6.30 2.10 -5.22
CA GLY A 61 -5.00 1.66 -5.70
C GLY A 61 -3.84 2.13 -4.81
N LEU A 62 -3.91 1.81 -3.53
CA LEU A 62 -2.97 2.23 -2.49
C LEU A 62 -2.07 1.05 -2.09
N LEU A 63 -0.81 1.35 -1.81
CA LEU A 63 0.11 0.46 -1.11
C LEU A 63 -0.24 0.41 0.38
N GLN A 64 0.37 -0.53 1.11
CA GLN A 64 0.15 -0.72 2.54
C GLN A 64 0.47 0.53 3.39
N ASP A 65 1.39 1.38 2.92
CA ASP A 65 1.74 2.67 3.53
C ASP A 65 0.76 3.81 3.18
N LYS A 66 -0.35 3.48 2.49
CA LYS A 66 -1.35 4.43 1.94
C LYS A 66 -0.81 5.33 0.83
N THR A 67 0.36 5.04 0.27
CA THR A 67 0.84 5.72 -0.94
C THR A 67 0.07 5.23 -2.15
N HIS A 68 -0.39 6.14 -3.01
CA HIS A 68 -1.04 5.76 -4.26
C HIS A 68 -0.04 5.14 -5.24
N LEU A 69 -0.43 4.05 -5.92
CA LEU A 69 0.45 3.27 -6.81
C LEU A 69 1.09 4.13 -7.91
N VAL A 70 0.34 5.09 -8.47
CA VAL A 70 0.87 6.05 -9.46
C VAL A 70 2.04 6.86 -8.87
N ASP A 71 1.91 7.37 -7.65
CA ASP A 71 2.95 8.18 -7.02
C ASP A 71 4.19 7.32 -6.72
N PHE A 72 3.96 6.08 -6.27
CA PHE A 72 5.02 5.11 -6.05
C PHE A 72 5.80 4.81 -7.33
N LEU A 73 5.11 4.56 -8.45
CA LEU A 73 5.75 4.26 -9.73
C LEU A 73 6.51 5.45 -10.30
N VAL A 74 5.96 6.67 -10.20
CA VAL A 74 6.65 7.90 -10.60
C VAL A 74 7.92 8.10 -9.78
N LYS A 75 7.86 7.91 -8.46
CA LYS A 75 9.02 8.00 -7.56
C LYS A 75 10.11 6.97 -7.92
N ASN A 76 9.73 5.82 -8.46
CA ASN A 76 10.65 4.78 -8.93
C ASN A 76 11.09 4.96 -10.40
N ASN A 77 10.93 6.16 -10.98
CA ASN A 77 11.32 6.50 -12.35
C ASN A 77 10.67 5.63 -13.45
N ILE A 78 9.46 5.12 -13.19
CA ILE A 78 8.68 4.39 -14.19
C ILE A 78 7.96 5.39 -15.10
N LYS A 79 8.08 5.20 -16.42
CA LYS A 79 7.45 6.07 -17.43
C LYS A 79 5.97 5.73 -17.61
N ILE A 80 5.11 6.50 -16.97
CA ILE A 80 3.66 6.40 -17.12
C ILE A 80 3.18 7.39 -18.19
N LYS A 81 2.55 6.90 -19.25
CA LYS A 81 2.02 7.73 -20.35
C LYS A 81 0.63 8.25 -20.07
N THR A 82 -0.22 7.44 -19.44
CA THR A 82 -1.64 7.75 -19.24
C THR A 82 -2.20 6.97 -18.06
N ILE A 83 -3.07 7.62 -17.29
CA ILE A 83 -3.85 7.02 -16.22
C ILE A 83 -5.28 6.84 -16.71
N PHE A 84 -5.80 5.61 -16.65
CA PHE A 84 -7.17 5.29 -16.95
C PHE A 84 -7.96 5.18 -15.65
N ALA A 85 -8.91 6.11 -15.46
CA ALA A 85 -9.69 6.21 -14.24
C ALA A 85 -11.17 5.83 -14.50
N PRO A 86 -11.84 5.13 -13.55
CA PRO A 86 -13.29 4.94 -13.57
C PRO A 86 -14.08 6.23 -13.28
N GLU A 87 -15.40 6.12 -13.12
CA GLU A 87 -16.36 7.24 -12.98
C GLU A 87 -16.07 8.21 -11.81
N HIS A 88 -15.44 7.74 -10.74
CA HIS A 88 -15.12 8.53 -9.55
C HIS A 88 -13.69 9.09 -9.54
N GLY A 89 -12.97 8.94 -10.66
CA GLY A 89 -11.59 9.35 -10.81
C GLY A 89 -10.66 8.37 -10.09
N PHE A 90 -9.39 8.76 -9.96
CA PHE A 90 -8.40 7.90 -9.31
C PHE A 90 -7.83 8.49 -8.01
N ARG A 91 -8.05 9.77 -7.73
CA ARG A 91 -7.61 10.43 -6.48
C ARG A 91 -8.70 10.51 -5.41
N GLY A 92 -9.96 10.23 -5.76
CA GLY A 92 -11.09 10.35 -4.83
C GLY A 92 -11.48 11.80 -4.49
N ASN A 93 -10.92 12.78 -5.19
CA ASN A 93 -11.23 14.21 -5.03
C ASN A 93 -12.31 14.71 -6.01
N ALA A 94 -12.92 13.83 -6.79
CA ALA A 94 -14.03 14.19 -7.65
C ALA A 94 -15.28 14.33 -6.77
N ASP A 95 -15.91 15.50 -6.78
CA ASP A 95 -17.16 15.73 -6.06
C ASP A 95 -18.24 14.73 -6.51
N ALA A 96 -19.09 14.34 -5.56
CA ALA A 96 -20.21 13.42 -5.81
C ALA A 96 -21.16 14.01 -6.86
N GLY A 97 -20.94 13.67 -8.13
CA GLY A 97 -21.74 14.14 -9.26
C GLY A 97 -20.95 14.70 -10.44
N GLU A 98 -19.65 14.97 -10.29
CA GLU A 98 -18.83 15.39 -11.43
C GLU A 98 -18.38 14.19 -12.26
N LYS A 99 -18.83 14.12 -13.52
CA LYS A 99 -18.27 13.20 -14.52
C LYS A 99 -16.79 13.50 -14.66
N VAL A 100 -15.93 12.52 -14.42
CA VAL A 100 -14.50 12.63 -14.72
C VAL A 100 -14.34 12.87 -16.21
N LYS A 101 -14.10 14.12 -16.59
CA LYS A 101 -13.66 14.47 -17.94
C LYS A 101 -12.19 14.05 -18.06
N ASN A 102 -11.74 13.82 -19.30
CA ASN A 102 -10.31 13.70 -19.56
C ASN A 102 -9.60 14.91 -18.96
N GLY A 103 -8.49 14.68 -18.26
CA GLY A 103 -7.80 15.70 -17.48
C GLY A 103 -6.32 15.41 -17.38
N VAL A 104 -5.64 16.12 -16.46
CA VAL A 104 -4.24 15.91 -16.14
C VAL A 104 -4.12 15.86 -14.62
N ASP A 105 -3.40 14.87 -14.09
CA ASP A 105 -3.12 14.79 -12.66
C ASP A 105 -2.20 15.94 -12.27
N ILE A 106 -2.70 16.88 -11.47
CA ILE A 106 -1.97 18.11 -11.08
C ILE A 106 -0.64 17.77 -10.38
N LYS A 107 -0.62 16.66 -9.62
CA LYS A 107 0.55 16.23 -8.85
C LYS A 107 1.67 15.67 -9.71
N THR A 108 1.34 14.92 -10.76
CA THR A 108 2.33 14.18 -11.57
C THR A 108 2.46 14.68 -13.01
N GLY A 109 1.54 15.54 -13.46
CA GLY A 109 1.45 16.00 -14.85
C GLY A 109 0.98 14.93 -15.85
N ILE A 110 0.53 13.77 -15.37
CA ILE A 110 0.17 12.64 -16.25
C ILE A 110 -1.27 12.80 -16.75
N PRO A 111 -1.54 12.61 -18.05
CA PRO A 111 -2.90 12.63 -18.60
C PRO A 111 -3.79 11.55 -17.97
N ILE A 112 -5.03 11.94 -17.65
CA ILE A 112 -6.09 11.09 -17.13
C ILE A 112 -7.14 10.91 -18.22
N VAL A 113 -7.47 9.65 -18.52
CA VAL A 113 -8.53 9.26 -19.44
C VAL A 113 -9.62 8.56 -18.64
N SER A 114 -10.85 9.06 -18.71
CA SER A 114 -11.99 8.37 -18.11
C SER A 114 -12.39 7.17 -18.96
N LEU A 115 -12.57 6.01 -18.33
CA LEU A 115 -13.11 4.82 -18.99
C LEU A 115 -14.63 4.91 -19.22
N TYR A 116 -15.31 5.81 -18.52
CA TYR A 116 -16.76 5.94 -18.51
C TYR A 116 -17.13 7.41 -18.74
N GLY A 117 -17.40 7.73 -20.01
CA GLY A 117 -17.84 9.03 -20.51
C GLY A 117 -18.51 8.87 -21.88
N PRO A 118 -19.23 9.88 -22.39
CA PRO A 118 -20.06 9.76 -23.60
C PRO A 118 -19.29 9.42 -24.90
N ASN A 119 -17.96 9.37 -24.87
CA ASN A 119 -17.15 8.88 -25.98
C ASN A 119 -16.79 7.39 -25.79
N LYS A 120 -17.80 6.54 -25.91
CA LYS A 120 -17.63 5.10 -26.15
C LYS A 120 -17.26 4.88 -27.63
N SER A 121 -16.04 5.27 -28.01
CA SER A 121 -15.38 4.72 -29.19
C SER A 121 -13.87 4.84 -29.03
N ARG A 122 -13.23 3.70 -28.75
CA ARG A 122 -11.80 3.52 -28.99
C ARG A 122 -11.56 3.76 -30.48
N ASN A 123 -10.88 4.84 -30.85
CA ASN A 123 -10.21 4.87 -32.15
C ASN A 123 -9.11 3.79 -32.10
N ARG A 124 -9.39 2.65 -32.73
CA ARG A 124 -8.37 1.65 -33.12
C ARG A 124 -7.72 2.22 -34.37
N ASN A 125 -6.47 2.68 -34.28
CA ASN A 125 -5.49 2.93 -35.35
C ASN A 125 -4.24 3.47 -34.62
N SER A 126 -3.00 2.99 -34.76
CA SER A 126 -2.30 2.07 -35.68
C SER A 126 -1.16 1.41 -34.90
#